data_AF-A0A2S1Q7Q7-F1
#
_entry.id   AF-A0A2S1Q7Q7-F1
#
_cell.length_a   1.000
_cell.length_b   1.000
_cell.length_c   1.000
_cell.angle_alpha   90.00
_cell.angle_beta   90.00
_cell.angle_gamma   90.00
#
_symmetry.space_group_name_H-M   'P 1'
#
loop_
_entity.id
_entity.type
_entity.pdbx_description
1 polymer ?
#
loop_
_entity_poly.entity_id
_entity_poly.type
_entity_poly.pdbx_seq_one_letter_code
_entity_poly.pdbx_strand_id
1 'polypeptide(L)'
;WRDINTNKLSEKFQKIFMGGGNSRKKQNDNNERNKWWEKQRNLIWSSMVKHIPKGKTCKRHNNFEKIPQFLRWLKEWGDEFCEEMGTEVKQLEKICENKNCSEKKCKNACSSYEKWIKERKNEYNLQSKKFDSDKKLNKKNNLYNKFEDSKAYLRSESKQCSNIEFNDETFTFPNKYKEACMVCENPSSSKALKPIKTNVFPIEESKKSELSSLTDKSKNT
;
A
#
# COMPACT_ATOMS: atom_id res chain seq x y z
N TRP A 1 -19.13 -8.33 -3.28
CA TRP A 1 -19.00 -9.47 -2.37
C TRP A 1 -20.40 -9.98 -2.02
N ARG A 2 -20.67 -11.26 -2.26
CA ARG A 2 -21.95 -11.95 -1.99
C ARG A 2 -21.66 -13.44 -1.78
N ASP A 3 -20.94 -13.75 -0.71
CA ASP A 3 -20.70 -15.14 -0.36
C ASP A 3 -21.99 -15.81 0.16
N ILE A 4 -21.94 -17.12 0.37
CA ILE A 4 -23.10 -17.92 0.79
C ILE A 4 -23.69 -17.40 2.11
N ASN A 5 -22.84 -17.01 3.06
CA ASN A 5 -23.29 -16.55 4.37
C ASN A 5 -23.91 -15.16 4.32
N THR A 6 -23.32 -14.25 3.55
CA THR A 6 -23.81 -12.90 3.27
C THR A 6 -25.15 -12.96 2.56
N ASN A 7 -25.32 -13.89 1.62
CA ASN A 7 -26.60 -14.12 0.94
C ASN A 7 -27.67 -14.62 1.91
N LYS A 8 -27.38 -15.66 2.71
CA LYS A 8 -28.28 -16.15 3.75
C LYS A 8 -28.66 -15.07 4.76
N LEU A 9 -27.70 -14.23 5.16
CA LEU A 9 -27.94 -13.10 6.04
C LEU A 9 -28.86 -12.07 5.36
N SER A 10 -28.55 -11.68 4.14
CA SER A 10 -29.37 -10.75 3.34
C SER A 10 -30.80 -11.25 3.20
N GLU A 11 -31.02 -12.55 2.99
CA GLU A 11 -32.35 -13.15 2.93
C GLU A 11 -33.09 -13.07 4.27
N LYS A 12 -32.42 -13.32 5.40
CA LYS A 12 -33.02 -13.17 6.73
C LYS A 12 -33.42 -11.72 6.99
N PHE A 13 -32.54 -10.77 6.66
CA PHE A 13 -32.86 -9.34 6.75
C PHE A 13 -34.06 -8.99 5.87
N GLN A 14 -34.09 -9.44 4.61
CA GLN A 14 -35.25 -9.22 3.74
C GLN A 14 -36.54 -9.78 4.36
N LYS A 15 -36.53 -10.98 4.93
CA LYS A 15 -37.72 -11.55 5.60
C LYS A 15 -38.21 -10.70 6.77
N ILE A 16 -37.29 -10.20 7.60
CA ILE A 16 -37.61 -9.36 8.78
C ILE A 16 -38.23 -8.02 8.35
N PHE A 17 -37.67 -7.37 7.34
CA PHE A 17 -38.09 -6.03 6.92
C PHE A 17 -39.20 -6.03 5.85
N MET A 18 -39.44 -7.14 5.14
CA MET A 18 -40.49 -7.22 4.10
C MET A 18 -41.80 -7.86 4.58
N GLY A 19 -41.85 -8.44 5.79
CA GLY A 19 -43.08 -8.87 6.48
C GLY A 19 -44.12 -9.53 5.58
N GLY A 20 -43.89 -10.77 5.15
CA GLY A 20 -44.94 -11.71 4.71
C GLY A 20 -45.95 -11.29 3.62
N GLY A 21 -45.78 -10.19 2.85
CA GLY A 21 -46.78 -9.79 1.86
C GLY A 21 -46.39 -8.73 0.83
N ASN A 22 -46.55 -9.11 -0.44
CA ASN A 22 -46.61 -8.34 -1.69
C ASN A 22 -45.45 -7.43 -2.15
N SER A 23 -45.14 -7.58 -3.43
CA SER A 23 -43.99 -7.08 -4.21
C SER A 23 -43.89 -5.56 -4.41
N ARG A 24 -44.81 -4.74 -3.87
CA ARG A 24 -44.81 -3.27 -4.05
C ARG A 24 -43.95 -2.49 -3.03
N LYS A 25 -43.27 -3.14 -2.08
CA LYS A 25 -42.58 -2.48 -0.93
C LYS A 25 -41.05 -2.31 -1.02
N LYS A 26 -40.41 -2.59 -2.16
CA LYS A 26 -38.93 -2.65 -2.24
C LYS A 26 -38.21 -1.32 -1.91
N GLN A 27 -38.82 -0.18 -2.21
CA GLN A 27 -38.25 1.14 -1.93
C GLN A 27 -38.41 1.57 -0.46
N ASN A 28 -39.47 1.09 0.21
CA ASN A 28 -39.75 1.40 1.61
C ASN A 28 -38.84 0.58 2.57
N ASP A 29 -38.52 -0.67 2.21
CA ASP A 29 -37.59 -1.57 2.91
C ASP A 29 -36.20 -0.92 3.12
N ASN A 30 -35.63 -0.30 2.07
CA ASN A 30 -34.31 0.30 2.20
C ASN A 30 -34.29 1.49 3.18
N ASN A 31 -35.38 2.25 3.26
CA ASN A 31 -35.52 3.35 4.21
C ASN A 31 -35.66 2.83 5.65
N GLU A 32 -36.44 1.76 5.85
CA GLU A 32 -36.61 1.12 7.16
C GLU A 32 -35.31 0.49 7.67
N ARG A 33 -34.56 -0.21 6.82
CA ARG A 33 -33.23 -0.74 7.17
C ARG A 33 -32.25 0.36 7.56
N ASN A 34 -32.24 1.47 6.82
CA ASN A 34 -31.39 2.61 7.15
C ASN A 34 -31.80 3.25 8.49
N LYS A 35 -33.10 3.43 8.73
CA LYS A 35 -33.61 3.92 10.02
C LYS A 35 -33.25 2.99 11.18
N TRP A 36 -33.39 1.68 10.99
CA TRP A 36 -32.98 0.70 11.98
C TRP A 36 -31.47 0.77 12.25
N TRP A 37 -30.66 0.84 11.21
CA TRP A 37 -29.21 0.99 11.33
C TRP A 37 -28.82 2.24 12.12
N GLU A 38 -29.39 3.40 11.80
CA GLU A 38 -29.10 4.64 12.53
C GLU A 38 -29.45 4.56 14.03
N LYS A 39 -30.47 3.77 14.40
CA LYS A 39 -30.80 3.51 15.81
C LYS A 39 -29.81 2.55 16.49
N GLN A 40 -29.35 1.51 15.77
CA GLN A 40 -28.58 0.42 16.38
C GLN A 40 -27.05 0.60 16.29
N ARG A 41 -26.54 1.35 15.31
CA ARG A 41 -25.09 1.48 15.03
C ARG A 41 -24.23 1.90 16.22
N ASN A 42 -24.77 2.71 17.15
CA ASN A 42 -24.02 3.14 18.34
C ASN A 42 -23.89 2.01 19.36
N LEU A 43 -24.94 1.21 19.54
CA LEU A 43 -24.92 0.02 20.39
C LEU A 43 -23.95 -1.02 19.82
N ILE A 44 -24.03 -1.29 18.52
CA ILE A 44 -23.12 -2.21 17.83
C ILE A 44 -21.66 -1.76 18.01
N TRP A 45 -21.37 -0.48 17.77
CA TRP A 45 -20.03 0.07 17.98
C TRP A 45 -19.55 -0.10 19.43
N SER A 46 -20.39 0.20 20.40
CA SER A 46 -20.06 0.09 21.83
C SER A 46 -19.72 -1.35 22.21
N SER A 47 -20.43 -2.34 21.65
CA SER A 47 -20.13 -3.75 21.83
C SER A 47 -18.78 -4.15 21.20
N MET A 48 -18.44 -3.62 20.02
CA MET A 48 -17.15 -3.90 19.37
C MET A 48 -15.97 -3.34 20.17
N VAL A 49 -16.07 -2.11 20.67
CA VAL A 49 -14.95 -1.46 21.39
C VAL A 49 -14.71 -2.04 22.79
N LYS A 50 -15.69 -2.76 23.36
CA LYS A 50 -15.56 -3.42 24.68
C LYS A 50 -14.38 -4.40 24.76
N HIS A 51 -13.97 -4.94 23.61
CA HIS A 51 -12.88 -5.91 23.53
C HIS A 51 -11.51 -5.27 23.23
N ILE A 52 -11.42 -3.93 23.19
CA ILE A 52 -10.15 -3.24 23.00
C ILE A 52 -9.32 -3.31 24.29
N PRO A 53 -8.03 -3.70 24.21
CA PRO A 53 -7.15 -3.77 25.39
C PRO A 53 -7.08 -2.45 26.17
N LYS A 54 -6.95 -2.56 27.50
CA LYS A 54 -6.75 -1.40 28.38
C LYS A 54 -5.55 -0.57 27.91
N GLY A 55 -5.71 0.75 27.87
CA GLY A 55 -4.67 1.68 27.39
C GLY A 55 -4.72 1.97 25.88
N LYS A 56 -5.53 1.23 25.10
CA LYS A 56 -5.82 1.56 23.70
C LYS A 56 -7.22 2.15 23.57
N THR A 57 -7.40 3.05 22.60
CA THR A 57 -8.71 3.65 22.31
C THR A 57 -8.99 3.59 20.82
N CYS A 58 -10.21 3.23 20.43
CA CYS A 58 -10.70 3.38 19.06
C CYS A 58 -11.89 4.32 19.08
N LYS A 59 -11.72 5.52 18.51
CA LYS A 59 -12.80 6.50 18.40
C LYS A 59 -13.59 6.22 17.13
N ARG A 60 -14.93 6.23 17.21
CA ARG A 60 -15.75 6.16 16.01
C ARG A 60 -15.62 7.46 15.25
N HIS A 61 -15.22 7.39 13.98
CA HIS A 61 -15.28 8.53 13.09
C HIS A 61 -16.74 8.76 12.68
N ASN A 62 -17.26 9.95 12.97
CA ASN A 62 -18.58 10.36 12.48
C ASN A 62 -18.59 10.28 10.95
N ASN A 63 -19.61 9.63 10.39
CA ASN A 63 -19.79 9.40 8.95
C ASN A 63 -18.86 8.38 8.28
N PHE A 64 -18.01 7.62 9.00
CA PHE A 64 -17.22 6.54 8.39
C PHE A 64 -18.08 5.57 7.57
N GLU A 65 -19.23 5.17 8.13
CA GLU A 65 -20.18 4.28 7.47
C GLU A 65 -20.86 4.88 6.24
N LYS A 66 -20.86 6.22 6.11
CA LYS A 66 -21.40 6.94 4.94
C LYS A 66 -20.41 7.00 3.78
N ILE A 67 -19.12 6.71 4.02
CA ILE A 67 -18.13 6.54 2.95
C ILE A 67 -18.55 5.30 2.15
N PRO A 68 -18.63 5.34 0.80
CA PRO A 68 -18.89 4.16 -0.02
C PRO A 68 -18.00 2.98 0.38
N GLN A 69 -18.59 1.78 0.48
CA GLN A 69 -17.88 0.59 0.94
C GLN A 69 -16.57 0.34 0.19
N PHE A 70 -16.59 0.51 -1.14
CA PHE A 70 -15.39 0.36 -1.96
C PHE A 70 -14.26 1.31 -1.57
N LEU A 71 -14.54 2.59 -1.27
CA LEU A 71 -13.51 3.53 -0.85
C LEU A 71 -12.89 3.12 0.49
N ARG A 72 -13.71 2.60 1.43
CA ARG A 72 -13.18 2.06 2.70
C ARG A 72 -12.23 0.89 2.47
N TRP A 73 -12.59 -0.03 1.58
CA TRP A 73 -11.73 -1.16 1.21
C TRP A 73 -10.48 -0.73 0.46
N LEU A 74 -10.58 0.26 -0.43
CA LEU A 74 -9.41 0.80 -1.12
C LEU A 74 -8.41 1.41 -0.13
N LYS A 75 -8.92 2.17 0.86
CA LYS A 75 -8.10 2.71 1.93
C LYS A 75 -7.43 1.59 2.75
N GLU A 76 -8.21 0.59 3.16
CA GLU A 76 -7.73 -0.57 3.93
C GLU A 76 -6.63 -1.33 3.19
N TRP A 77 -6.87 -1.66 1.92
CA TRP A 77 -5.89 -2.27 1.03
C TRP A 77 -4.61 -1.43 0.90
N GLY A 78 -4.76 -0.10 0.81
CA GLY A 78 -3.62 0.80 0.78
C GLY A 78 -2.79 0.71 2.06
N ASP A 79 -3.41 0.90 3.23
CA ASP A 79 -2.71 0.81 4.51
C ASP A 79 -1.97 -0.55 4.68
N GLU A 80 -2.63 -1.65 4.31
CA GLU A 80 -2.07 -3.01 4.34
C GLU A 80 -0.88 -3.15 3.38
N PHE A 81 -1.03 -2.72 2.12
CA PHE A 81 0.03 -2.79 1.12
C PHE A 81 1.30 -2.07 1.58
N CYS A 82 1.20 -0.86 2.13
CA CYS A 82 2.37 -0.10 2.55
C CYS A 82 3.05 -0.66 3.81
N GLU A 83 2.27 -1.26 4.72
CA GLU A 83 2.82 -1.97 5.88
C GLU A 83 3.55 -3.25 5.47
N GLU A 84 2.95 -4.05 4.59
CA GLU A 84 3.56 -5.26 4.04
C GLU A 84 4.79 -4.94 3.21
N MET A 85 4.74 -3.91 2.35
CA MET A 85 5.88 -3.51 1.53
C MET A 85 7.10 -3.19 2.39
N GLY A 86 6.92 -2.47 3.51
CA GLY A 86 8.00 -2.22 4.45
C GLY A 86 8.56 -3.51 5.08
N THR A 87 7.71 -4.50 5.32
CA THR A 87 8.10 -5.80 5.90
C THR A 87 8.83 -6.68 4.89
N GLU A 88 8.28 -6.82 3.69
CA GLU A 88 8.83 -7.59 2.57
C GLU A 88 10.20 -7.05 2.13
N VAL A 89 10.33 -5.71 2.04
CA VAL A 89 11.63 -5.07 1.76
C VAL A 89 12.64 -5.41 2.86
N LYS A 90 12.32 -5.22 4.14
CA LYS A 90 13.23 -5.56 5.25
C LYS A 90 13.64 -7.03 5.25
N GLN A 91 12.73 -7.92 4.89
CA GLN A 91 13.02 -9.35 4.77
C GLN A 91 13.98 -9.63 3.63
N LEU A 92 13.78 -9.01 2.45
CA LEU A 92 14.76 -9.05 1.37
C LEU A 92 16.11 -8.53 1.83
N GLU A 93 16.14 -7.38 2.55
CA GLU A 93 17.40 -6.79 3.00
C GLU A 93 18.18 -7.74 3.88
N LYS A 94 17.51 -8.35 4.86
CA LYS A 94 18.12 -9.27 5.81
C LYS A 94 18.63 -10.56 5.17
N ILE A 95 17.92 -11.10 4.17
CA ILE A 95 18.27 -12.38 3.54
C ILE A 95 19.34 -12.20 2.46
N CYS A 96 19.28 -11.10 1.72
CA CYS A 96 20.14 -10.80 0.57
C CYS A 96 21.27 -9.81 0.89
N GLU A 97 21.53 -9.49 2.16
CA GLU A 97 22.61 -8.58 2.56
C GLU A 97 23.97 -9.07 2.06
N ASN A 98 24.61 -8.31 1.17
CA ASN A 98 25.88 -8.66 0.50
C ASN A 98 25.84 -9.98 -0.28
N LYS A 99 24.64 -10.43 -0.66
CA LYS A 99 24.39 -11.70 -1.34
C LYS A 99 23.65 -11.46 -2.64
N ASN A 100 23.75 -12.42 -3.54
CA ASN A 100 23.07 -12.40 -4.82
C ASN A 100 22.24 -13.67 -5.02
N CYS A 101 21.54 -13.73 -6.15
CA CYS A 101 20.74 -14.90 -6.58
C CYS A 101 21.51 -16.23 -6.67
N SER A 102 22.84 -16.26 -6.59
CA SER A 102 23.61 -17.51 -6.52
C SER A 102 23.41 -18.22 -5.18
N GLU A 103 23.08 -17.48 -4.12
CA GLU A 103 22.69 -18.07 -2.85
C GLU A 103 21.23 -18.48 -2.87
N LYS A 104 20.96 -19.78 -2.65
CA LYS A 104 19.61 -20.37 -2.65
C LYS A 104 18.61 -19.59 -1.77
N LYS A 105 19.06 -19.09 -0.61
CA LYS A 105 18.20 -18.30 0.30
C LYS A 105 17.79 -16.96 -0.31
N CYS A 106 18.73 -16.24 -0.90
CA CYS A 106 18.44 -14.95 -1.55
C CYS A 106 17.58 -15.14 -2.81
N LYS A 107 17.87 -16.16 -3.63
CA LYS A 107 17.03 -16.52 -4.78
C LYS A 107 15.58 -16.75 -4.39
N ASN A 108 15.35 -17.57 -3.36
CA ASN A 108 14.00 -17.85 -2.89
C ASN A 108 13.29 -16.59 -2.38
N ALA A 109 14.00 -15.73 -1.65
CA ALA A 109 13.44 -14.47 -1.15
C ALA A 109 13.07 -13.52 -2.29
N CYS A 110 13.94 -13.35 -3.30
CA CYS A 110 13.64 -12.59 -4.51
C CYS A 110 12.37 -13.12 -5.22
N SER A 111 12.27 -14.44 -5.42
CA SER A 111 11.09 -15.05 -6.05
C SER A 111 9.81 -14.89 -5.24
N SER A 112 9.88 -14.96 -3.90
CA SER A 112 8.73 -14.70 -3.03
C SER A 112 8.27 -13.25 -3.13
N TYR A 113 9.19 -12.29 -3.05
CA TYR A 113 8.89 -10.87 -3.20
C TYR A 113 8.29 -10.56 -4.58
N GLU A 114 8.88 -11.09 -5.66
CA GLU A 114 8.40 -10.88 -7.03
C GLU A 114 6.96 -11.37 -7.20
N LYS A 115 6.64 -12.55 -6.65
CA LYS A 115 5.29 -13.08 -6.66
C LYS A 115 4.33 -12.16 -5.90
N TRP A 116 4.69 -11.78 -4.68
CA TRP A 116 3.88 -10.90 -3.83
C TRP A 116 3.63 -9.53 -4.50
N ILE A 117 4.67 -8.85 -4.99
CA ILE A 117 4.52 -7.51 -5.58
C ILE A 117 3.71 -7.55 -6.88
N LYS A 118 3.81 -8.63 -7.67
CA LYS A 118 3.00 -8.86 -8.87
C LYS A 118 1.53 -9.09 -8.53
N GLU A 119 1.24 -9.85 -7.47
CA GLU A 119 -0.11 -10.04 -6.96
C GLU A 119 -0.72 -8.72 -6.49
N ARG A 120 0.02 -7.95 -5.67
CA ARG A 120 -0.40 -6.61 -5.22
C ARG A 120 -0.61 -5.62 -6.38
N LYS A 121 0.22 -5.67 -7.44
CA LYS A 121 0.03 -4.88 -8.67
C LYS A 121 -1.30 -5.20 -9.35
N ASN A 122 -1.65 -6.48 -9.44
CA ASN A 122 -2.91 -6.90 -10.06
C ASN A 122 -4.12 -6.43 -9.25
N GLU A 123 -4.07 -6.57 -7.93
CA GLU A 123 -5.11 -6.06 -7.03
C GLU A 123 -5.28 -4.54 -7.16
N TYR A 124 -4.17 -3.79 -7.16
CA TYR A 124 -4.18 -2.35 -7.36
C TYR A 124 -4.85 -1.97 -8.69
N ASN A 125 -4.46 -2.62 -9.78
CA ASN A 125 -5.01 -2.35 -11.11
C ASN A 125 -6.53 -2.59 -11.17
N LEU A 126 -7.01 -3.67 -10.55
CA LEU A 126 -8.45 -3.97 -10.48
C LEU A 126 -9.19 -2.90 -9.66
N GLN A 127 -8.65 -2.49 -8.53
CA GLN A 127 -9.23 -1.46 -7.68
C GLN A 127 -9.21 -0.09 -8.35
N SER A 128 -8.13 0.28 -9.03
CA SER A 128 -8.03 1.54 -9.76
C SER A 128 -9.08 1.62 -10.86
N LYS A 129 -9.25 0.56 -11.66
CA LYS A 129 -10.31 0.49 -12.68
C LYS A 129 -11.70 0.65 -12.08
N LYS A 130 -11.93 0.06 -10.91
CA LYS A 130 -13.19 0.20 -10.18
C LYS A 130 -13.41 1.63 -9.68
N PHE A 131 -12.38 2.28 -9.16
CA PHE A 131 -12.44 3.68 -8.72
C PHE A 131 -12.85 4.59 -9.88
N ASP A 132 -12.21 4.45 -11.03
CA ASP A 132 -12.52 5.26 -12.21
C ASP A 132 -13.95 5.03 -12.70
N SER A 133 -14.39 3.76 -12.69
CA SER A 133 -15.75 3.38 -13.07
C SER A 133 -16.79 3.98 -12.11
N ASP A 134 -16.58 3.83 -10.80
CA ASP A 134 -17.48 4.37 -9.77
C ASP A 134 -17.50 5.90 -9.81
N LYS A 135 -16.37 6.56 -10.03
CA LYS A 135 -16.28 8.02 -10.20
C LYS A 135 -17.07 8.50 -11.42
N LYS A 136 -16.96 7.82 -12.56
CA LYS A 136 -17.73 8.11 -13.79
C LYS A 136 -19.24 7.94 -13.58
N LEU A 137 -19.66 6.93 -12.82
CA LEU A 137 -21.07 6.68 -12.50
C LEU A 137 -21.63 7.68 -11.48
N ASN A 138 -20.80 8.15 -10.56
CA ASN A 138 -21.18 9.00 -9.44
C ASN A 138 -20.70 10.45 -9.63
N LYS A 139 -20.90 11.04 -10.82
CA LYS A 139 -20.40 12.40 -11.14
C LYS A 139 -20.86 13.49 -10.17
N LYS A 140 -22.00 13.31 -9.49
CA LYS A 140 -22.52 14.26 -8.49
C LYS A 140 -22.07 13.95 -7.06
N ASN A 141 -21.28 12.90 -6.85
CA ASN A 141 -20.80 12.53 -5.52
C ASN A 141 -19.53 13.31 -5.19
N ASN A 142 -19.67 14.26 -4.28
CA ASN A 142 -18.59 15.13 -3.83
C ASN A 142 -17.39 14.38 -3.24
N LEU A 143 -17.53 13.12 -2.82
CA LEU A 143 -16.42 12.36 -2.25
C LEU A 143 -15.48 11.81 -3.32
N TYR A 144 -16.00 11.28 -4.43
CA TYR A 144 -15.17 10.80 -5.54
C TYR A 144 -14.50 11.97 -6.28
N ASN A 145 -15.21 13.09 -6.41
CA ASN A 145 -14.71 14.26 -7.14
C ASN A 145 -13.57 15.01 -6.43
N LYS A 146 -13.33 14.75 -5.14
CA LYS A 146 -12.21 15.32 -4.39
C LYS A 146 -10.84 14.83 -4.86
N PHE A 147 -10.80 13.67 -5.51
CA PHE A 147 -9.56 13.01 -5.89
C PHE A 147 -9.54 12.82 -7.40
N GLU A 148 -8.41 13.11 -8.03
CA GLU A 148 -8.25 12.95 -9.47
C GLU A 148 -8.37 11.48 -9.89
N ASP A 149 -7.66 10.60 -9.19
CA ASP A 149 -7.59 9.17 -9.43
C ASP A 149 -7.47 8.38 -8.11
N SER A 150 -7.35 7.06 -8.23
CA SER A 150 -7.12 6.15 -7.09
C SER A 150 -5.80 6.44 -6.37
N LYS A 151 -4.76 6.93 -7.06
CA LYS A 151 -3.45 7.27 -6.49
C LYS A 151 -3.58 8.45 -5.52
N ALA A 152 -4.24 9.52 -5.97
CA ALA A 152 -4.52 10.70 -5.16
C ALA A 152 -5.37 10.35 -3.94
N TYR A 153 -6.38 9.49 -4.12
CA TYR A 153 -7.17 8.96 -3.01
C TYR A 153 -6.30 8.24 -1.98
N LEU A 154 -5.48 7.28 -2.42
CA LEU A 154 -4.63 6.48 -1.53
C LEU A 154 -3.60 7.33 -0.79
N ARG A 155 -2.92 8.26 -1.47
CA ARG A 155 -1.96 9.18 -0.81
C ARG A 155 -2.60 10.03 0.27
N SER A 156 -3.83 10.49 0.05
CA SER A 156 -4.55 11.35 0.99
C SER A 156 -5.15 10.56 2.16
N GLU A 157 -5.70 9.38 1.91
CA GLU A 157 -6.54 8.67 2.87
C GLU A 157 -5.83 7.49 3.56
N SER A 158 -4.83 6.88 2.92
CA SER A 158 -3.97 5.84 3.54
C SER A 158 -2.78 6.50 4.22
N LYS A 159 -2.73 6.40 5.55
CA LYS A 159 -1.69 7.07 6.33
C LYS A 159 -0.32 6.42 6.08
N GLN A 160 -0.32 5.10 5.92
CA GLN A 160 0.89 4.33 5.68
C GLN A 160 1.49 4.59 4.28
N CYS A 161 0.69 5.11 3.35
CA CYS A 161 1.10 5.34 1.97
C CYS A 161 1.29 6.81 1.59
N SER A 162 1.32 7.72 2.55
CA SER A 162 1.41 9.16 2.28
C SER A 162 2.60 9.56 1.39
N ASN A 163 3.70 8.80 1.46
CA ASN A 163 4.92 9.05 0.67
C ASN A 163 5.08 8.13 -0.55
N ILE A 164 4.06 7.33 -0.90
CA ILE A 164 4.14 6.38 -2.01
C ILE A 164 3.48 6.96 -3.26
N GLU A 165 4.24 6.96 -4.34
CA GLU A 165 3.73 7.31 -5.65
C GLU A 165 3.33 6.05 -6.41
N PHE A 166 2.09 5.56 -6.22
CA PHE A 166 1.51 4.38 -6.89
C PHE A 166 1.66 4.41 -8.43
N ASN A 167 2.85 4.06 -8.91
CA ASN A 167 3.31 4.09 -10.29
C ASN A 167 3.89 2.71 -10.64
N ASP A 168 4.32 2.53 -11.89
CA ASP A 168 4.85 1.23 -12.30
C ASP A 168 6.10 0.81 -11.53
N GLU A 169 6.94 1.75 -11.12
CA GLU A 169 8.18 1.50 -10.36
C GLU A 169 7.90 0.98 -8.93
N THR A 170 6.83 1.48 -8.30
CA THR A 170 6.37 1.02 -6.97
C THR A 170 6.10 -0.48 -6.94
N PHE A 171 5.65 -1.03 -8.08
CA PHE A 171 5.34 -2.46 -8.20
C PHE A 171 6.50 -3.27 -8.78
N THR A 172 7.73 -2.86 -8.50
CA THR A 172 8.95 -3.57 -8.88
C THR A 172 9.88 -3.76 -7.68
N PHE A 173 11.04 -4.38 -7.90
CA PHE A 173 12.07 -4.44 -6.86
C PHE A 173 12.58 -3.04 -6.50
N PRO A 174 12.85 -2.76 -5.21
CA PRO A 174 13.54 -1.54 -4.82
C PRO A 174 14.88 -1.42 -5.53
N ASN A 175 15.31 -0.20 -5.88
CA ASN A 175 16.53 0.05 -6.66
C ASN A 175 17.77 -0.72 -6.13
N LYS A 176 17.95 -0.76 -4.81
CA LYS A 176 19.03 -1.49 -4.13
C LYS A 176 19.07 -3.00 -4.42
N TYR A 177 17.91 -3.62 -4.64
CA TYR A 177 17.78 -5.07 -4.87
C TYR A 177 17.43 -5.41 -6.31
N LYS A 178 17.21 -4.40 -7.16
CA LYS A 178 16.94 -4.58 -8.58
C LYS A 178 18.06 -5.39 -9.23
N GLU A 179 19.32 -5.03 -9.00
CA GLU A 179 20.47 -5.77 -9.55
C GLU A 179 20.68 -7.12 -8.88
N ALA A 180 20.56 -7.18 -7.54
CA ALA A 180 20.76 -8.42 -6.78
C ALA A 180 19.73 -9.51 -7.13
N CYS A 181 18.49 -9.12 -7.48
CA CYS A 181 17.39 -10.01 -7.82
C CYS A 181 17.13 -10.18 -9.33
N MET A 182 17.51 -9.24 -10.21
CA MET A 182 17.30 -9.39 -11.67
C MET A 182 18.09 -10.56 -12.28
N VAL A 183 19.21 -10.97 -11.66
CA VAL A 183 20.05 -12.08 -12.15
C VAL A 183 19.42 -13.47 -11.88
N CYS A 184 18.22 -13.52 -11.29
CA CYS A 184 17.54 -14.76 -10.91
C CYS A 184 16.84 -15.50 -12.10
N GLU A 185 16.64 -14.86 -13.25
CA GLU A 185 16.07 -15.50 -14.45
C GLU A 185 17.15 -16.30 -15.22
N ASN A 186 17.14 -17.63 -15.03
CA ASN A 186 17.87 -18.67 -15.77
C ASN A 186 19.42 -18.73 -15.70
N PRO A 187 19.99 -19.79 -15.05
CA PRO A 187 21.41 -20.17 -15.16
C PRO A 187 21.86 -20.65 -16.55
N SER A 188 20.95 -20.80 -17.52
CA SER A 188 21.28 -21.35 -18.86
C SER A 188 21.45 -20.30 -19.96
N SER A 189 21.40 -18.99 -19.67
CA SER A 189 21.47 -17.95 -20.71
C SER A 189 22.63 -16.96 -20.61
N SER A 190 23.44 -16.94 -19.55
CA SER A 190 24.59 -16.04 -19.49
C SER A 190 25.86 -16.73 -19.97
N LYS A 191 26.17 -16.56 -21.27
CA LYS A 191 27.57 -16.46 -21.69
C LYS A 191 28.22 -15.45 -20.73
N ALA A 192 29.23 -15.91 -20.00
CA ALA A 192 30.00 -15.10 -19.07
C ALA A 192 30.38 -13.76 -19.72
N LEU A 193 29.74 -12.67 -19.30
CA LEU A 193 30.29 -11.35 -19.53
C LEU A 193 31.47 -11.23 -18.59
N LYS A 194 32.67 -11.21 -19.20
CA LYS A 194 33.94 -11.02 -18.49
C LYS A 194 33.88 -9.73 -17.67
N PRO A 195 34.60 -9.67 -16.53
CA PRO A 195 34.64 -8.47 -15.70
C PRO A 195 35.08 -7.27 -16.55
N ILE A 196 34.27 -6.21 -16.53
CA ILE A 196 34.70 -4.90 -16.99
C ILE A 196 35.83 -4.49 -16.04
N LYS A 197 37.06 -4.46 -16.55
CA LYS A 197 38.16 -3.77 -15.88
C LYS A 197 37.79 -2.30 -15.88
N THR A 198 37.25 -1.80 -14.77
CA THR A 198 37.20 -0.36 -14.53
C THR A 198 38.64 0.09 -14.28
N ASN A 199 39.24 0.70 -15.30
CA ASN A 199 40.38 1.58 -15.09
C ASN A 199 39.87 2.73 -14.21
N VAL A 200 40.23 2.67 -12.92
CA VAL A 200 40.15 3.81 -12.03
C VAL A 200 41.08 4.86 -12.60
N PHE A 201 40.50 5.90 -13.21
CA PHE A 201 41.24 7.13 -13.45
C PHE A 201 41.44 7.81 -12.09
N PRO A 202 42.68 8.16 -11.71
CA PRO A 202 42.95 8.85 -10.46
C PRO A 202 42.27 10.22 -10.47
N ILE A 203 41.56 10.54 -9.39
CA ILE A 203 41.13 11.90 -9.10
C ILE A 203 42.40 12.65 -8.68
N GLU A 204 42.87 13.56 -9.53
CA GLU A 204 43.90 14.54 -9.17
C GLU A 204 43.35 15.50 -8.11
N GLU A 205 43.93 15.45 -6.90
CA GLU A 205 43.83 16.53 -5.94
C GLU A 205 44.75 17.69 -6.36
N SER A 206 44.15 18.76 -6.87
CA SER A 206 44.69 20.12 -6.76
C SER A 206 43.48 21.05 -6.61
N LYS A 207 43.34 21.90 -5.58
CA LYS A 207 44.29 22.89 -5.11
C LYS A 207 44.07 23.16 -3.61
N LYS A 208 45.16 23.12 -2.83
CA LYS A 208 45.30 23.86 -1.58
C LYS A 208 46.48 24.84 -1.74
N SER A 209 46.20 25.97 -2.37
CA SER A 209 46.94 27.23 -2.19
C SER A 209 45.99 28.12 -1.37
N GLU A 210 46.34 28.79 -0.30
CA GLU A 210 47.59 29.40 0.16
C GLU A 210 47.57 29.36 1.69
N LEU A 211 48.71 29.05 2.34
CA LEU A 211 49.19 29.73 3.56
C LEU A 211 50.46 29.00 4.07
N SER A 212 51.60 29.25 3.44
CA SER A 212 52.90 29.09 4.09
C SER A 212 53.96 29.90 3.33
N SER A 213 53.91 31.20 3.51
CA SER A 213 55.01 32.09 3.17
C SER A 213 55.06 33.22 4.19
N LEU A 214 55.56 32.90 5.39
CA LEU A 214 56.19 33.85 6.31
C LEU A 214 57.19 33.04 7.14
N THR A 215 58.39 32.89 6.59
CA THR A 215 59.58 32.50 7.33
C THR A 215 59.98 33.62 8.30
N ASP A 216 60.42 33.19 9.48
CA ASP A 216 61.47 33.79 10.30
C ASP A 216 61.59 35.31 10.37
N LYS A 217 61.23 35.86 11.54
CA LYS A 217 62.00 36.90 12.23
C LYS A 217 61.64 36.94 13.72
N SER A 218 62.61 36.55 14.56
CA SER A 218 62.99 37.17 15.84
C SER A 218 63.27 36.16 16.97
N LYS A 219 64.55 35.78 17.08
CA LYS A 219 65.24 35.62 18.37
C LYS A 219 65.55 37.02 18.92
N ASN A 220 65.62 37.13 20.26
CA ASN A 220 65.95 38.29 21.11
C ASN A 220 64.72 39.21 21.31
N THR A 221 64.28 39.57 22.52
CA THR A 221 64.90 39.68 23.86
C THR A 221 63.86 39.39 24.93
#